data_AF-A0A968NB63-F1
#
_entry.id   AF-A0A968NB63-F1
#
_cell.length_a   1.000
_cell.length_b   1.000
_cell.length_c   1.000
_cell.angle_alpha   90.00
_cell.angle_beta   90.00
_cell.angle_gamma   90.00
#
_symmetry.space_group_name_H-M   'P 1'
#
loop_
_entity.id
_entity.type
_entity.pdbx_description
1 polymer ?
#
loop_
_entity_poly.entity_id
_entity_poly.type
_entity_poly.pdbx_seq_one_letter_code
_entity_poly.pdbx_strand_id
1 'polypeptide(L)'
;MTTHEQSYNQPTLVTEQAYLELLAELELVNATNRKLRRQLQKAEQAAAEAARAHAKMVDTLTETMRENTALTLERDMWKGRAQRFAHDTNTDSDQSAPDFLRVLFGIETITEAEASAIRKAMARLHHPDAGGDAERMKRWNAVLDRLEQQ
;
A
#
# COMPACT_ATOMS: atom_id res chain seq x y z
N MET A 1 -87.02 -36.48 24.99
CA MET A 1 -86.15 -36.32 26.18
C MET A 1 -85.14 -37.46 26.12
N THR A 2 -83.83 -37.31 26.02
CA THR A 2 -82.88 -36.18 25.91
C THR A 2 -81.66 -36.69 25.09
N THR A 3 -80.75 -35.90 24.50
CA THR A 3 -80.50 -34.43 24.48
C THR A 3 -79.91 -34.05 23.12
N HIS A 4 -79.90 -32.75 22.75
CA HIS A 4 -79.23 -32.27 21.52
C HIS A 4 -78.57 -30.90 21.73
N GLU A 5 -77.71 -30.80 22.74
CA GLU A 5 -76.92 -29.60 23.08
C GLU A 5 -75.43 -29.76 22.72
N GLN A 6 -75.12 -30.08 21.46
CA GLN A 6 -73.74 -30.15 20.95
C GLN A 6 -73.63 -29.63 19.50
N SER A 7 -73.72 -28.31 19.30
CA SER A 7 -73.37 -27.71 17.99
C SER A 7 -73.08 -26.19 17.94
N TYR A 8 -73.16 -25.45 19.06
CA TYR A 8 -73.17 -23.98 19.03
C TYR A 8 -71.98 -23.28 19.72
N ASN A 9 -70.75 -23.81 19.60
CA ASN A 9 -69.57 -23.17 20.18
C ASN A 9 -68.26 -23.24 19.34
N GLN A 10 -68.35 -23.61 18.06
CA GLN A 10 -67.17 -23.70 17.17
C GLN A 10 -66.75 -22.40 16.43
N PRO A 11 -67.62 -21.43 16.08
CA PRO A 11 -67.18 -20.28 15.26
C PRO A 11 -66.17 -19.35 15.94
N THR A 12 -66.29 -19.13 17.24
CA THR A 12 -65.49 -18.16 18.02
C THR A 12 -64.07 -18.64 18.27
N LEU A 13 -63.89 -19.93 18.59
CA LEU A 13 -62.58 -20.53 18.86
C LEU A 13 -61.66 -20.49 17.62
N VAL A 14 -62.20 -20.69 16.42
CA VAL A 14 -61.43 -20.63 15.16
C VAL A 14 -60.97 -19.20 14.86
N THR A 15 -61.80 -18.19 15.15
CA THR A 15 -61.41 -16.78 14.98
C THR A 15 -60.41 -16.29 16.02
N GLU A 16 -60.47 -16.81 17.25
CA GLU A 16 -59.49 -16.49 18.30
C GLU A 16 -58.12 -17.13 18.02
N GLN A 17 -58.10 -18.37 17.53
CA GLN A 17 -56.87 -19.05 17.08
C GLN A 17 -56.20 -18.28 15.93
N ALA A 18 -56.94 -17.91 14.89
CA ALA A 18 -56.41 -17.12 13.77
C ALA A 18 -55.88 -15.74 14.21
N TYR A 19 -56.49 -15.12 15.23
CA TYR A 19 -56.01 -13.86 15.80
C TYR A 19 -54.68 -14.04 16.57
N LEU A 20 -54.53 -15.13 17.33
CA LEU A 20 -53.28 -15.46 18.03
C LEU A 20 -52.14 -15.80 17.04
N GLU A 21 -52.44 -16.52 15.96
CA GLU A 21 -51.49 -16.80 14.88
C GLU A 21 -51.03 -15.50 14.20
N LEU A 22 -51.95 -14.58 13.88
CA LEU A 22 -51.63 -13.27 13.31
C LEU A 22 -50.75 -12.42 14.25
N LEU A 23 -50.98 -12.46 15.56
CA LEU A 23 -50.12 -11.78 16.54
C LEU A 23 -48.72 -12.38 16.58
N ALA A 24 -48.59 -13.71 16.56
CA ALA A 24 -47.29 -14.39 16.52
C ALA A 24 -46.52 -14.09 15.23
N GLU A 25 -47.20 -14.05 14.08
CA GLU A 25 -46.60 -13.66 12.81
C GLU A 25 -46.16 -12.18 12.81
N LEU A 26 -46.99 -11.28 13.36
CA LEU A 26 -46.64 -9.87 13.53
C LEU A 26 -45.42 -9.68 14.44
N GLU A 27 -45.30 -10.43 15.54
CA GLU A 27 -44.12 -10.40 16.40
C GLU A 27 -42.87 -10.91 15.69
N LEU A 28 -42.98 -12.00 14.93
CA LEU A 28 -41.90 -12.57 14.12
C LEU A 28 -41.43 -11.59 13.03
N VAL A 29 -42.35 -10.95 12.31
CA VAL A 29 -42.07 -9.91 11.32
C VAL A 29 -41.39 -8.70 11.98
N ASN A 30 -41.85 -8.27 13.15
CA ASN A 30 -41.20 -7.17 13.89
C ASN A 30 -39.81 -7.55 14.42
N ALA A 31 -39.60 -8.79 14.87
CA ALA A 31 -38.29 -9.29 15.29
C ALA A 31 -37.30 -9.37 14.12
N THR A 32 -37.73 -9.91 12.97
CA THR A 32 -36.92 -10.00 11.75
C THR A 32 -36.62 -8.63 11.16
N ASN A 33 -37.58 -7.70 11.11
CA ASN A 33 -37.36 -6.32 10.64
C ASN A 33 -36.30 -5.60 11.51
N ARG A 34 -36.37 -5.74 12.85
CA ARG A 34 -35.34 -5.22 13.77
C ARG A 34 -33.96 -5.85 13.55
N LYS A 35 -33.89 -7.15 13.23
CA LYS A 35 -32.63 -7.84 12.89
C LYS A 35 -32.04 -7.33 11.58
N LEU A 36 -32.86 -7.22 10.53
CA LEU A 36 -32.44 -6.75 9.21
C LEU A 36 -31.94 -5.30 9.25
N ARG A 37 -32.63 -4.40 9.97
CA ARG A 37 -32.16 -3.01 10.18
C ARG A 37 -30.77 -2.96 10.82
N ARG A 38 -30.51 -3.79 11.84
CA ARG A 38 -29.19 -3.89 12.48
C ARG A 38 -28.12 -4.47 11.56
N GLN A 39 -28.48 -5.39 10.66
CA GLN A 39 -27.56 -5.94 9.66
C GLN A 39 -27.23 -4.90 8.58
N LEU A 40 -28.24 -4.15 8.10
CA LEU A 40 -28.07 -3.05 7.16
C LEU A 40 -27.17 -1.96 7.74
N GLN A 41 -27.44 -1.48 8.96
CA GLN A 41 -26.61 -0.48 9.65
C GLN A 41 -25.14 -0.91 9.78
N LYS A 42 -24.88 -2.21 10.06
CA LYS A 42 -23.51 -2.75 10.10
C LYS A 42 -22.86 -2.77 8.71
N ALA A 43 -23.60 -3.12 7.67
CA ALA A 43 -23.11 -3.11 6.29
C ALA A 43 -22.79 -1.68 5.82
N GLU A 44 -23.64 -0.70 6.15
CA GLU A 44 -23.42 0.72 5.88
C GLU A 44 -22.17 1.25 6.59
N GLN A 45 -21.96 0.89 7.86
CA GLN A 45 -20.76 1.25 8.62
C GLN A 45 -19.49 0.66 7.98
N ALA A 46 -19.50 -0.64 7.65
CA ALA A 46 -18.37 -1.31 7.00
C ALA A 46 -18.08 -0.73 5.60
N ALA A 47 -19.11 -0.38 4.83
CA ALA A 47 -18.96 0.28 3.53
C ALA A 47 -18.36 1.69 3.66
N ALA A 48 -18.79 2.46 4.67
CA ALA A 48 -18.23 3.78 4.95
C ALA A 48 -16.77 3.71 5.41
N GLU A 49 -16.38 2.68 6.18
CA GLU A 49 -14.99 2.41 6.54
C GLU A 49 -14.14 2.02 5.33
N ALA A 50 -14.63 1.11 4.49
CA ALA A 50 -13.97 0.71 3.26
C ALA A 50 -13.77 1.89 2.30
N ALA A 51 -14.77 2.77 2.16
CA ALA A 51 -14.66 3.98 1.35
C ALA A 51 -13.58 4.95 1.87
N ARG A 52 -13.51 5.16 3.19
CA ARG A 52 -12.44 5.98 3.82
C ARG A 52 -11.05 5.37 3.63
N ALA A 53 -10.93 4.04 3.80
CA ALA A 53 -9.68 3.33 3.59
C ALA A 53 -9.22 3.40 2.12
N HIS A 54 -10.15 3.24 1.18
CA HIS A 54 -9.90 3.36 -0.26
C HIS A 54 -9.43 4.78 -0.64
N ALA A 55 -10.10 5.82 -0.14
CA ALA A 55 -9.67 7.21 -0.38
C ALA A 55 -8.22 7.44 0.07
N LYS A 56 -7.88 7.07 1.32
CA LYS A 56 -6.51 7.17 1.84
C LYS A 56 -5.49 6.35 1.01
N MET A 57 -5.89 5.18 0.51
CA MET A 57 -5.04 4.36 -0.36
C MET A 57 -4.77 5.03 -1.70
N VAL A 58 -5.79 5.65 -2.31
CA VAL A 58 -5.64 6.44 -3.54
C VAL A 58 -4.71 7.62 -3.30
N ASP A 59 -4.91 8.40 -2.24
CA ASP A 59 -4.05 9.53 -1.89
C ASP A 59 -2.57 9.08 -1.76
N THR A 60 -2.33 8.02 -0.97
CA THR A 60 -0.99 7.45 -0.75
C THR A 60 -0.36 6.97 -2.06
N LEU A 61 -1.14 6.30 -2.92
CA LEU A 61 -0.66 5.83 -4.22
C LEU A 61 -0.31 6.99 -5.15
N THR A 62 -1.16 8.04 -5.21
CA THR A 62 -0.90 9.21 -6.06
C THR A 62 0.37 9.95 -5.66
N GLU A 63 0.61 10.13 -4.36
CA GLU A 63 1.85 10.76 -3.89
C GLU A 63 3.08 9.87 -4.15
N THR A 64 2.97 8.56 -3.92
CA THR A 64 4.03 7.61 -4.27
C THR A 64 4.37 7.65 -5.76
N MET A 65 3.36 7.77 -6.64
CA MET A 65 3.58 7.92 -8.09
C MET A 65 4.21 9.27 -8.45
N ARG A 66 3.86 10.35 -7.73
CA ARG A 66 4.46 11.69 -7.89
C ARG A 66 5.94 11.69 -7.51
N GLU A 67 6.28 11.13 -6.35
CA GLU A 67 7.65 10.94 -5.87
C GLU A 67 8.45 10.04 -6.83
N ASN A 68 7.88 8.92 -7.27
CA ASN A 68 8.55 8.01 -8.21
C ASN A 68 8.83 8.69 -9.56
N THR A 69 7.92 9.55 -10.03
CA THR A 69 8.12 10.36 -11.24
C THR A 69 9.26 11.36 -11.06
N ALA A 70 9.32 12.05 -9.91
CA ALA A 70 10.40 12.98 -9.61
C ALA A 70 11.78 12.27 -9.55
N LEU A 71 11.86 11.14 -8.83
CA LEU A 71 13.07 10.32 -8.73
C LEU A 71 13.48 9.72 -10.09
N THR A 72 12.51 9.39 -10.95
CA THR A 72 12.76 8.92 -12.33
C THR A 72 13.38 10.02 -13.19
N LEU A 73 12.83 11.23 -13.14
CA LEU A 73 13.38 12.40 -13.86
C LEU A 73 14.78 12.76 -13.36
N GLU A 74 14.99 12.74 -12.04
CA GLU A 74 16.29 12.99 -11.44
C GLU A 74 17.32 11.92 -11.86
N ARG A 75 16.97 10.63 -11.76
CA ARG A 75 17.79 9.51 -12.23
C ARG A 75 18.19 9.69 -13.69
N ASP A 76 17.27 10.07 -14.56
CA ASP A 76 17.54 10.22 -15.99
C ASP A 76 18.37 11.47 -16.31
N MET A 77 18.21 12.56 -15.54
CA MET A 77 19.13 13.70 -15.56
C MET A 77 20.56 13.25 -15.18
N TRP A 78 20.73 12.53 -14.07
CA TRP A 78 22.04 12.05 -13.61
C TRP A 78 22.66 11.05 -14.59
N LYS A 79 21.86 10.13 -15.15
CA LYS A 79 22.28 9.20 -16.20
C LYS A 79 22.74 9.94 -17.46
N GLY A 80 22.02 10.97 -17.88
CA GLY A 80 22.41 11.82 -19.00
C GLY A 80 23.71 12.62 -18.74
N ARG A 81 23.94 13.08 -17.50
CA ARG A 81 25.24 13.66 -17.10
C ARG A 81 26.36 12.62 -17.20
N ALA A 82 26.18 11.44 -16.57
CA ALA A 82 27.15 10.36 -16.59
C ALA A 82 27.52 9.90 -18.01
N GLN A 83 26.54 9.81 -18.92
CA GLN A 83 26.75 9.46 -20.32
C GLN A 83 27.53 10.52 -21.10
N ARG A 84 27.31 11.81 -20.84
CA ARG A 84 28.11 12.90 -21.43
C ARG A 84 29.56 12.82 -20.95
N PHE A 85 29.79 12.74 -19.64
CA PHE A 85 31.14 12.58 -19.11
C PHE A 85 31.86 11.34 -19.66
N ALA A 86 31.19 10.19 -19.74
CA ALA A 86 31.76 8.99 -20.33
C ALA A 86 32.05 9.13 -21.85
N HIS A 87 31.32 9.98 -22.57
CA HIS A 87 31.61 10.29 -23.97
C HIS A 87 32.85 11.19 -24.08
N ASP A 88 32.89 12.26 -23.29
CA ASP A 88 33.98 13.24 -23.28
C ASP A 88 35.32 12.58 -22.86
N THR A 89 35.32 11.70 -21.86
CA THR A 89 36.53 10.95 -21.41
C THR A 89 37.02 9.89 -22.40
N ASN A 90 36.20 9.47 -23.37
CA ASN A 90 36.65 8.53 -24.40
C ASN A 90 37.46 9.20 -25.52
N THR A 91 37.68 10.53 -25.46
CA THR A 91 38.27 11.30 -26.56
C THR A 91 39.78 11.51 -26.45
N ASP A 92 40.39 11.35 -25.27
CA ASP A 92 41.83 11.06 -25.07
C ASP A 92 42.17 11.03 -23.56
N SER A 93 43.18 10.23 -23.21
CA SER A 93 43.86 10.12 -21.90
C SER A 93 43.23 9.26 -20.78
N ASP A 94 44.11 8.49 -20.13
CA ASP A 94 43.89 7.46 -19.11
C ASP A 94 43.61 8.06 -17.70
N GLN A 95 42.64 8.99 -17.63
CA GLN A 95 42.40 9.77 -16.41
C GLN A 95 41.46 9.06 -15.42
N SER A 96 42.13 8.42 -14.45
CA SER A 96 41.71 8.03 -13.10
C SER A 96 40.29 8.40 -12.65
N ALA A 97 39.58 7.40 -12.11
CA ALA A 97 38.20 7.51 -11.60
C ALA A 97 37.87 8.57 -10.51
N PRO A 98 38.79 9.17 -9.71
CA PRO A 98 38.41 10.12 -8.66
C PRO A 98 37.63 11.35 -9.15
N ASP A 99 37.94 11.90 -10.33
CA ASP A 99 37.29 13.12 -10.82
C ASP A 99 35.86 12.90 -11.33
N PHE A 100 35.42 11.67 -11.57
CA PHE A 100 34.04 11.39 -11.96
C PHE A 100 33.04 11.92 -10.91
N LEU A 101 33.34 11.77 -9.62
CA LEU A 101 32.43 12.21 -8.55
C LEU A 101 32.49 13.72 -8.29
N ARG A 102 33.70 14.32 -8.32
CA ARG A 102 33.87 15.78 -8.25
C ARG A 102 33.12 16.48 -9.38
N VAL A 103 33.25 15.98 -10.61
CA VAL A 103 32.74 16.68 -11.80
C VAL A 103 31.26 16.36 -12.10
N LEU A 104 30.74 15.15 -11.78
CA LEU A 104 29.27 14.93 -11.87
C LEU A 104 28.51 15.67 -10.77
N PHE A 105 28.90 15.46 -9.52
CA PHE A 105 28.08 15.79 -8.36
C PHE A 105 28.48 17.12 -7.69
N GLY A 106 29.60 17.73 -8.10
CA GLY A 106 30.12 18.96 -7.48
C GLY A 106 30.68 18.74 -6.07
N ILE A 107 30.92 17.48 -5.68
CA ILE A 107 31.36 17.12 -4.33
C ILE A 107 32.89 17.18 -4.29
N GLU A 108 33.45 18.25 -3.73
CA GLU A 108 34.90 18.37 -3.53
C GLU A 108 35.44 17.43 -2.44
N THR A 109 34.63 17.12 -1.43
CA THR A 109 34.96 16.21 -0.32
C THR A 109 33.73 15.41 0.10
N ILE A 110 33.85 14.08 0.20
CA ILE A 110 32.87 13.23 0.88
C ILE A 110 33.35 13.00 2.31
N THR A 111 32.48 13.17 3.31
CA THR A 111 32.82 12.81 4.69
C THR A 111 32.78 11.29 4.90
N GLU A 112 33.55 10.76 5.85
CA GLU A 112 33.53 9.33 6.22
C GLU A 112 32.11 8.83 6.57
N ALA A 113 31.29 9.69 7.20
CA ALA A 113 29.90 9.41 7.51
C ALA A 113 29.02 9.22 6.25
N GLU A 114 29.23 10.06 5.22
CA GLU A 114 28.55 9.96 3.94
C GLU A 114 29.04 8.76 3.12
N ALA A 115 30.36 8.51 3.09
CA ALA A 115 30.92 7.32 2.44
C ALA A 115 30.37 6.02 3.06
N SER A 116 30.30 5.96 4.40
CA SER A 116 29.64 4.86 5.14
C SER A 116 28.14 4.74 4.83
N ALA A 117 27.42 5.85 4.74
CA ALA A 117 26.00 5.88 4.36
C ALA A 117 25.77 5.37 2.93
N ILE A 118 26.57 5.82 1.96
CA ILE A 118 26.54 5.36 0.57
C ILE A 118 26.90 3.86 0.51
N ARG A 119 27.98 3.43 1.17
CA ARG A 119 28.39 2.02 1.25
C ARG A 119 27.26 1.12 1.77
N LYS A 120 26.53 1.57 2.81
CA LYS A 120 25.36 0.89 3.37
C LYS A 120 24.14 0.87 2.45
N ALA A 121 23.92 1.94 1.68
CA ALA A 121 22.85 2.01 0.67
C ALA A 121 23.17 1.08 -0.53
N MET A 122 24.40 1.11 -1.03
CA MET A 122 24.85 0.24 -2.12
C MET A 122 24.85 -1.23 -1.71
N ALA A 123 25.24 -1.56 -0.47
CA ALA A 123 25.11 -2.91 0.07
C ALA A 123 23.65 -3.40 0.06
N ARG A 124 22.68 -2.57 0.47
CA ARG A 124 21.25 -2.93 0.42
C ARG A 124 20.74 -3.16 -1.01
N LEU A 125 21.29 -2.46 -2.00
CA LEU A 125 20.85 -2.55 -3.40
C LEU A 125 21.55 -3.66 -4.19
N HIS A 126 22.78 -4.05 -3.80
CA HIS A 126 23.63 -4.95 -4.57
C HIS A 126 24.21 -6.13 -3.77
N HIS A 127 23.67 -6.43 -2.57
CA HIS A 127 24.06 -7.63 -1.84
C HIS A 127 23.83 -8.89 -2.69
N PRO A 128 24.77 -9.85 -2.75
CA PRO A 128 24.56 -11.09 -3.48
C PRO A 128 23.33 -11.86 -3.00
N ASP A 129 23.08 -11.89 -1.68
CA ASP A 129 21.92 -12.55 -1.07
C ASP A 129 20.56 -11.90 -1.44
N ALA A 130 20.58 -10.66 -1.93
CA ALA A 130 19.39 -9.95 -2.44
C ALA A 130 19.23 -10.07 -3.97
N GLY A 131 20.04 -10.91 -4.63
CA GLY A 131 20.09 -11.01 -6.10
C GLY A 131 20.86 -9.87 -6.78
N GLY A 132 21.75 -9.20 -6.02
CA GLY A 132 22.48 -8.02 -6.46
C GLY A 132 23.75 -8.27 -7.29
N ASP A 133 24.19 -7.24 -8.00
CA ASP A 133 25.42 -7.22 -8.80
C ASP A 133 26.66 -7.03 -7.90
N ALA A 134 27.26 -8.14 -7.47
CA ALA A 134 28.41 -8.15 -6.56
C ALA A 134 29.65 -7.44 -7.15
N GLU A 135 29.86 -7.48 -8.47
CA GLU A 135 30.96 -6.75 -9.12
C GLU A 135 30.73 -5.23 -9.07
N ARG A 136 29.49 -4.78 -9.18
CA ARG A 136 29.12 -3.37 -8.97
C ARG A 136 29.29 -2.93 -7.52
N MET A 137 28.97 -3.79 -6.55
CA MET A 137 29.25 -3.51 -5.13
C MET A 137 30.76 -3.35 -4.88
N LYS A 138 31.59 -4.24 -5.45
CA LYS A 138 33.06 -4.17 -5.37
C LYS A 138 33.64 -2.90 -6.00
N ARG A 139 33.13 -2.48 -7.17
CA ARG A 139 33.53 -1.22 -7.83
C ARG A 139 33.18 0.00 -6.98
N TRP A 140 31.99 0.02 -6.36
CA TRP A 140 31.60 1.11 -5.47
C TRP A 140 32.48 1.20 -4.22
N ASN A 141 32.79 0.07 -3.57
CA ASN A 141 33.74 0.06 -2.46
C ASN A 141 35.11 0.63 -2.91
N ALA A 142 35.69 0.13 -4.00
CA ALA A 142 36.97 0.62 -4.50
C ALA A 142 37.00 2.11 -4.91
N VAL A 143 35.85 2.73 -5.18
CA VAL A 143 35.72 4.18 -5.40
C VAL A 143 35.62 4.93 -4.07
N LEU A 144 34.79 4.46 -3.13
CA LEU A 144 34.64 5.07 -1.81
C LEU A 144 35.93 4.99 -0.98
N ASP A 145 36.60 3.84 -1.00
CA ASP A 145 37.86 3.61 -0.28
C ASP A 145 38.98 4.56 -0.77
N ARG A 146 38.91 5.05 -2.03
CA ARG A 146 39.84 6.05 -2.58
C ARG A 146 39.51 7.49 -2.17
N LEU A 147 38.25 7.78 -1.85
CA LEU A 147 37.81 9.10 -1.38
C LEU A 147 38.05 9.25 0.13
N GLU A 148 37.95 8.16 0.89
CA GLU A 148 38.31 8.10 2.30
C GLU A 148 39.85 8.18 2.55
N GLN A 149 40.64 8.10 1.48
CA GLN A 149 42.12 8.21 1.50
C GLN A 149 42.64 9.59 1.06
N GLN A 150 41.76 10.56 0.77
CA GLN A 150 42.09 11.94 0.40
C GLN A 150 41.90 12.91 1.58
#